data_AF-A0A0M9WTF8-F1
#
_entry.id   AF-A0A0M9WTF8-F1
#
_cell.length_a   1.000
_cell.length_b   1.000
_cell.length_c   1.000
_cell.angle_alpha   90.00
_cell.angle_beta   90.00
_cell.angle_gamma   90.00
#
_symmetry.space_group_name_H-M   'P 1'
#
loop_
_entity.id
_entity.type
_entity.pdbx_description
1 polymer ?
#
loop_
_entity_poly.entity_id
_entity_poly.type
_entity_poly.pdbx_seq_one_letter_code
_entity_poly.pdbx_strand_id
1 'polypeptide(L)'
;MLKKLQWSFGLLLFFFVLPVIAGQLPFNKQASTPIKEPEDKQVVFAATNLPEQSALEQTKEQEQTNEQTKDPFKVLLVFTHSQEAYQPMVKVVSGKAAVYDEKTNIFNLKDTISKHFSMNGIQTDVLDVDVMKELKLQKKLFPDAYNVVRPYLTKRLEEQSYDLVIDLHRDSAKRNATTITHNNESYARIAIVVGAEHKNYRWNTAYAESLSASMNEIVPKISRGVISKSGDNVDGRYNQDLTKEMILIELGGIDNTEEELNRTIAIIGKAIAKSFITEKQS
;
A
#
# COMPACT_ATOMS: atom_id res chain seq x y z
N MET A 1 -52.39 34.72 35.07
CA MET A 1 -53.34 35.40 34.16
C MET A 1 -53.03 34.96 32.74
N LEU A 2 -53.98 34.29 32.10
CA LEU A 2 -53.96 33.88 30.69
C LEU A 2 -54.16 35.06 29.74
N LYS A 3 -53.61 34.96 28.52
CA LYS A 3 -54.19 35.34 27.20
C LYS A 3 -53.22 34.76 26.14
N LYS A 4 -53.48 33.66 25.41
CA LYS A 4 -54.45 33.37 24.31
C LYS A 4 -54.51 34.45 23.22
N LEU A 5 -54.11 34.11 21.97
CA LEU A 5 -54.94 34.05 20.73
C LEU A 5 -54.08 33.74 19.48
N GLN A 6 -54.22 32.55 18.86
CA GLN A 6 -54.92 32.18 17.59
C GLN A 6 -54.25 32.73 16.30
N TRP A 7 -53.71 31.94 15.35
CA TRP A 7 -54.20 30.83 14.47
C TRP A 7 -54.94 31.29 13.19
N SER A 8 -54.32 31.09 12.01
CA SER A 8 -54.95 30.52 10.80
C SER A 8 -53.85 29.98 9.88
N PHE A 9 -53.71 28.67 9.65
CA PHE A 9 -54.41 27.86 8.64
C PHE A 9 -54.26 28.37 7.19
N GLY A 10 -53.43 27.67 6.43
CA GLY A 10 -53.37 27.67 4.97
C GLY A 10 -53.21 26.23 4.49
N LEU A 11 -54.35 25.63 4.19
CA LEU A 11 -54.57 24.27 3.70
C LEU A 11 -54.14 24.15 2.23
N LEU A 12 -53.31 23.16 1.88
CA LEU A 12 -53.34 22.59 0.53
C LEU A 12 -52.99 21.09 0.60
N LEU A 13 -54.04 20.34 0.86
CA LEU A 13 -54.20 18.92 0.54
C LEU A 13 -54.22 18.77 -0.98
N PHE A 14 -53.37 17.91 -1.52
CA PHE A 14 -53.78 17.04 -2.62
C PHE A 14 -53.20 15.63 -2.42
N PHE A 15 -54.14 14.71 -2.19
CA PHE A 15 -53.98 13.27 -2.16
C PHE A 15 -53.43 12.76 -3.49
N PHE A 16 -52.54 11.77 -3.46
CA PHE A 16 -52.78 10.52 -4.18
C PHE A 16 -52.01 9.39 -3.50
N VAL A 17 -52.77 8.51 -2.85
CA VAL A 17 -52.31 7.22 -2.33
C VAL A 17 -53.11 6.15 -3.09
N LEU A 18 -52.41 5.06 -3.45
CA LEU A 18 -52.90 3.69 -3.75
C LEU A 18 -53.36 3.36 -5.19
N PRO A 19 -53.30 2.07 -5.63
CA PRO A 19 -53.15 0.85 -4.81
C PRO A 19 -52.09 -0.19 -5.24
N VAL A 20 -51.74 -0.99 -4.24
CA VAL A 20 -51.23 -2.37 -4.33
C VAL A 20 -52.24 -3.23 -5.08
N ILE A 21 -51.78 -3.98 -6.09
CA ILE A 21 -52.51 -5.14 -6.60
C ILE A 21 -51.62 -6.37 -6.42
N ALA A 22 -52.00 -7.18 -5.44
CA ALA A 22 -51.64 -8.58 -5.36
C ALA A 22 -52.59 -9.36 -6.28
N GLY A 23 -52.04 -10.21 -7.15
CA GLY A 23 -52.77 -11.16 -7.96
C GLY A 23 -52.02 -12.49 -7.99
N GLN A 24 -52.64 -13.52 -7.44
CA GLN A 24 -52.17 -14.90 -7.40
C GLN A 24 -52.89 -15.74 -8.48
N LEU A 25 -52.15 -16.70 -9.06
CA LEU A 25 -52.55 -17.96 -9.73
C LEU A 25 -52.91 -17.95 -11.24
N PRO A 26 -52.76 -19.07 -12.00
CA PRO A 26 -52.18 -20.40 -11.68
C PRO A 26 -51.11 -20.94 -12.69
N PHE A 27 -50.56 -22.11 -12.32
CA PHE A 27 -49.72 -23.07 -13.08
C PHE A 27 -50.11 -23.32 -14.55
N ASN A 28 -49.10 -23.47 -15.44
CA ASN A 28 -49.02 -24.64 -16.33
C ASN A 28 -47.57 -24.94 -16.80
N LYS A 29 -47.29 -26.23 -17.01
CA LYS A 29 -46.01 -26.91 -17.24
C LYS A 29 -45.58 -26.95 -18.72
N GLN A 30 -44.28 -27.27 -18.88
CA GLN A 30 -43.57 -27.83 -20.05
C GLN A 30 -43.28 -26.85 -21.21
N ALA A 31 -42.09 -26.81 -21.82
CA ALA A 31 -41.10 -27.87 -21.99
C ALA A 31 -39.65 -27.33 -22.01
N SER A 32 -38.75 -28.13 -21.46
CA SER A 32 -37.29 -28.05 -21.55
C SER A 32 -36.76 -29.03 -22.60
N THR A 33 -35.81 -28.62 -23.43
CA THR A 33 -34.96 -29.51 -24.25
C THR A 33 -33.54 -28.92 -24.40
N PRO A 34 -32.51 -29.75 -24.62
CA PRO A 34 -31.33 -29.77 -23.76
C PRO A 34 -29.99 -29.43 -24.46
N ILE A 35 -28.98 -29.20 -23.62
CA ILE A 35 -27.56 -29.12 -23.94
C ILE A 35 -27.05 -30.51 -24.39
N LYS A 36 -26.21 -30.56 -25.43
CA LYS A 36 -25.41 -31.73 -25.82
C LYS A 36 -23.92 -31.41 -25.75
N GLU A 37 -23.26 -32.14 -24.86
CA GLU A 37 -21.83 -32.38 -24.77
C GLU A 37 -21.50 -33.59 -25.66
N PRO A 38 -20.38 -33.64 -26.41
CA PRO A 38 -19.97 -34.85 -27.11
C PRO A 38 -19.08 -35.74 -26.22
N GLU A 39 -19.48 -37.01 -26.18
CA GLU A 39 -18.91 -38.11 -25.41
C GLU A 39 -17.49 -38.54 -25.82
N ASP A 40 -16.80 -39.06 -24.81
CA ASP A 40 -15.52 -39.77 -24.81
C ASP A 40 -15.56 -41.07 -25.63
N LYS A 41 -14.54 -41.30 -26.46
CA LYS A 41 -14.25 -42.61 -27.06
C LYS A 41 -12.80 -42.98 -26.75
N GLN A 42 -12.64 -43.92 -25.84
CA GLN A 42 -11.40 -44.66 -25.63
C GLN A 42 -11.08 -45.57 -26.82
N VAL A 43 -9.82 -45.60 -27.26
CA VAL A 43 -9.22 -46.75 -27.96
C VAL A 43 -7.78 -46.93 -27.47
N VAL A 44 -7.43 -48.16 -27.08
CA VAL A 44 -6.17 -48.58 -26.45
C VAL A 44 -5.20 -49.15 -27.51
N PHE A 45 -3.96 -48.65 -27.45
CA PHE A 45 -2.63 -49.10 -27.89
C PHE A 45 -2.42 -50.27 -28.90
N ALA A 46 -1.53 -50.01 -29.87
CA ALA A 46 -0.48 -50.94 -30.29
C ALA A 46 0.78 -50.17 -30.75
N ALA A 47 1.95 -50.63 -30.30
CA ALA A 47 3.26 -50.04 -30.54
C ALA A 47 3.95 -50.60 -31.79
N THR A 48 4.68 -49.75 -32.53
CA THR A 48 5.84 -50.15 -33.35
C THR A 48 6.75 -48.95 -33.61
N ASN A 49 8.04 -49.24 -33.78
CA ASN A 49 9.19 -48.36 -33.63
C ASN A 49 9.41 -47.35 -34.79
N LEU A 50 10.04 -46.22 -34.42
CA LEU A 50 10.76 -45.16 -35.17
C LEU A 50 11.53 -45.61 -36.45
N PRO A 51 12.07 -44.70 -37.30
CA PRO A 51 11.93 -43.23 -37.38
C PRO A 51 11.67 -42.69 -38.81
N GLU A 52 10.92 -41.60 -38.96
CA GLU A 52 11.13 -40.70 -40.09
C GLU A 52 10.86 -39.25 -39.66
N GLN A 53 11.94 -38.48 -39.67
CA GLN A 53 11.98 -37.05 -39.46
C GLN A 53 11.28 -36.30 -40.61
N SER A 54 10.90 -35.08 -40.29
CA SER A 54 10.55 -33.96 -41.16
C SER A 54 9.05 -33.73 -41.35
N ALA A 55 8.65 -32.51 -40.99
CA ALA A 55 7.43 -31.79 -41.38
C ALA A 55 6.36 -31.47 -40.32
N LEU A 56 6.56 -31.70 -39.00
CA LEU A 56 5.62 -31.20 -37.97
C LEU A 56 6.28 -30.68 -36.68
N GLU A 57 7.42 -29.99 -36.81
CA GLU A 57 7.99 -29.14 -35.75
C GLU A 57 8.38 -27.78 -36.34
N GLN A 58 7.41 -27.04 -36.87
CA GLN A 58 7.57 -25.62 -37.20
C GLN A 58 6.25 -24.87 -37.01
N THR A 59 5.79 -24.72 -35.76
CA THR A 59 4.93 -23.59 -35.35
C THR A 59 4.90 -23.42 -33.83
N LYS A 60 6.08 -23.32 -33.22
CA LYS A 60 6.26 -22.71 -31.90
C LYS A 60 7.61 -22.03 -31.86
N GLU A 61 7.69 -20.84 -32.44
CA GLU A 61 8.70 -19.86 -32.07
C GLU A 61 8.29 -18.47 -32.56
N GLN A 62 8.50 -17.49 -31.67
CA GLN A 62 8.47 -16.04 -31.87
C GLN A 62 7.14 -15.28 -31.69
N GLU A 63 6.65 -15.27 -30.44
CA GLU A 63 6.46 -13.98 -29.77
C GLU A 63 7.57 -13.83 -28.72
N GLN A 64 8.77 -13.52 -29.19
CA GLN A 64 9.75 -12.84 -28.35
C GLN A 64 9.39 -11.36 -28.41
N THR A 65 8.56 -10.91 -27.46
CA THR A 65 8.62 -9.50 -27.08
C THR A 65 10.06 -9.24 -26.64
N ASN A 66 10.69 -8.32 -27.34
CA ASN A 66 12.02 -7.81 -27.04
C ASN A 66 11.91 -7.04 -25.71
N GLU A 67 11.79 -7.74 -24.58
CA GLU A 67 12.00 -7.15 -23.26
C GLU A 67 13.49 -6.87 -23.14
N GLN A 68 13.86 -5.70 -23.64
CA GLN A 68 15.06 -5.01 -23.23
C GLN A 68 15.07 -5.05 -21.70
N THR A 69 15.99 -5.82 -21.11
CA THR A 69 16.11 -6.01 -19.66
C THR A 69 16.43 -4.67 -19.02
N LYS A 70 15.38 -3.88 -18.76
CA LYS A 70 15.48 -2.65 -17.99
C LYS A 70 15.91 -3.06 -16.60
N ASP A 71 16.94 -2.41 -16.08
CA ASP A 71 17.35 -2.63 -14.69
C ASP A 71 16.09 -2.52 -13.79
N PRO A 72 15.89 -3.47 -12.86
CA PRO A 72 14.70 -3.46 -12.01
C PRO A 72 14.69 -2.16 -11.20
N PHE A 73 13.50 -1.60 -10.96
CA PHE A 73 13.37 -0.40 -10.13
C PHE A 73 13.80 -0.72 -8.69
N LYS A 74 14.84 -0.05 -8.19
CA LYS A 74 15.48 -0.35 -6.89
C LYS A 74 14.99 0.60 -5.81
N VAL A 75 14.43 0.04 -4.73
CA VAL A 75 14.02 0.77 -3.53
C VAL A 75 14.92 0.42 -2.36
N LEU A 76 15.42 1.43 -1.65
CA LEU A 76 16.05 1.25 -0.34
C LEU A 76 15.03 1.54 0.78
N LEU A 77 14.83 0.59 1.68
CA LEU A 77 14.07 0.79 2.92
C LEU A 77 14.99 1.23 4.05
N VAL A 78 14.58 2.30 4.73
CA VAL A 78 15.21 2.87 5.92
C VAL A 78 14.19 2.86 7.06
N PHE A 79 14.66 2.67 8.29
CA PHE A 79 13.82 2.67 9.48
C PHE A 79 14.51 3.48 10.58
N THR A 80 14.48 4.81 10.46
CA THR A 80 15.17 5.70 11.41
C THR A 80 14.69 5.49 12.85
N HIS A 81 13.40 5.18 13.04
CA HIS A 81 12.83 4.77 14.33
C HIS A 81 12.52 3.26 14.34
N SER A 82 13.56 2.43 14.17
CA SER A 82 13.51 0.97 13.96
C SER A 82 12.58 0.17 14.90
N GLN A 83 12.38 0.63 16.13
CA GLN A 83 11.59 -0.08 17.15
C GLN A 83 10.18 0.50 17.37
N GLU A 84 9.71 1.43 16.53
CA GLU A 84 8.31 1.86 16.55
C GLU A 84 7.37 0.67 16.32
N ALA A 85 6.33 0.56 17.12
CA ALA A 85 5.49 -0.64 17.17
C ALA A 85 3.99 -0.32 17.18
N TYR A 86 3.20 -1.25 16.64
CA TYR A 86 1.75 -1.17 16.62
C TYR A 86 1.18 -1.90 17.83
N GLN A 87 0.33 -1.23 18.62
CA GLN A 87 -0.21 -1.80 19.85
C GLN A 87 -0.93 -3.13 19.64
N PRO A 88 -1.76 -3.32 18.58
CA PRO A 88 -2.40 -4.60 18.33
C PRO A 88 -1.41 -5.74 18.12
N MET A 89 -0.32 -5.50 17.38
CA MET A 89 0.69 -6.51 17.08
C MET A 89 1.46 -6.91 18.35
N VAL A 90 1.93 -5.91 19.13
CA VAL A 90 2.64 -6.18 20.39
C VAL A 90 1.74 -6.90 21.40
N LYS A 91 0.45 -6.57 21.42
CA LYS A 91 -0.53 -7.19 22.32
C LYS A 91 -0.75 -8.67 22.01
N VAL A 92 -0.76 -9.06 20.74
CA VAL A 92 -0.88 -10.47 20.34
C VAL A 92 0.29 -11.30 20.85
N VAL A 93 1.51 -10.76 20.81
CA VAL A 93 2.73 -11.49 21.21
C VAL A 93 2.98 -11.47 22.71
N SER A 94 2.80 -10.31 23.36
CA SER A 94 3.24 -10.08 24.74
C SER A 94 2.11 -9.79 25.74
N GLY A 95 0.88 -9.59 25.27
CA GLY A 95 -0.25 -9.11 26.06
C GLY A 95 -0.20 -7.61 26.41
N LYS A 96 0.88 -6.90 26.07
CA LYS A 96 1.06 -5.47 26.37
C LYS A 96 0.68 -4.59 25.18
N ALA A 97 0.09 -3.43 25.45
CA ALA A 97 -0.10 -2.37 24.47
C ALA A 97 1.09 -1.41 24.53
N ALA A 98 2.14 -1.68 23.76
CA ALA A 98 3.31 -0.81 23.64
C ALA A 98 3.39 -0.19 22.25
N VAL A 99 3.93 1.03 22.18
CA VAL A 99 4.13 1.79 20.93
C VAL A 99 5.59 1.78 20.46
N TYR A 100 6.46 1.18 21.27
CA TYR A 100 7.83 0.80 20.94
C TYR A 100 8.09 -0.59 21.50
N ASP A 101 8.77 -1.45 20.74
CA ASP A 101 9.14 -2.80 21.18
C ASP A 101 10.40 -3.30 20.44
N GLU A 102 11.33 -3.93 21.16
CA GLU A 102 12.59 -4.41 20.57
C GLU A 102 12.38 -5.61 19.61
N LYS A 103 11.25 -6.32 19.69
CA LYS A 103 11.01 -7.60 18.99
C LYS A 103 9.84 -7.57 18.02
N THR A 104 8.82 -6.74 18.28
CA THR A 104 7.59 -6.63 17.47
C THR A 104 7.36 -5.18 17.08
N ASN A 105 7.99 -4.77 15.98
CA ASN A 105 8.07 -3.39 15.53
C ASN A 105 7.98 -3.28 13.99
N ILE A 106 8.02 -2.05 13.49
CA ILE A 106 7.92 -1.72 12.08
C ILE A 106 9.04 -2.34 11.24
N PHE A 107 10.24 -2.50 11.79
CA PHE A 107 11.36 -3.15 11.09
C PHE A 107 11.05 -4.61 10.74
N ASN A 108 10.22 -5.30 11.53
CA ASN A 108 9.78 -6.66 11.22
C ASN A 108 8.89 -6.75 9.97
N LEU A 109 8.37 -5.63 9.44
CA LEU A 109 7.55 -5.62 8.21
C LEU A 109 8.38 -5.67 6.92
N LYS A 110 9.72 -5.57 7.00
CA LYS A 110 10.62 -5.46 5.83
C LYS A 110 10.44 -6.59 4.81
N ASP A 111 10.20 -7.82 5.26
CA ASP A 111 10.05 -8.98 4.36
C ASP A 111 8.68 -8.95 3.66
N THR A 112 7.62 -8.57 4.38
CA THR A 112 6.29 -8.35 3.80
C THR A 112 6.31 -7.23 2.77
N ILE A 113 7.01 -6.14 3.04
CA ILE A 113 7.21 -5.03 2.09
C ILE A 113 7.94 -5.52 0.85
N SER A 114 9.10 -6.17 1.04
CA SER A 114 9.92 -6.68 -0.06
C SER A 114 9.14 -7.66 -0.94
N LYS A 115 8.30 -8.51 -0.34
CA LYS A 115 7.44 -9.45 -1.07
C LYS A 115 6.37 -8.74 -1.92
N HIS A 116 5.67 -7.74 -1.37
CA HIS A 116 4.69 -6.98 -2.15
C HIS A 116 5.35 -6.15 -3.24
N PHE A 117 6.54 -5.61 -2.98
CA PHE A 117 7.29 -4.82 -3.95
C PHE A 117 7.78 -5.68 -5.11
N SER A 118 8.31 -6.88 -4.83
CA SER A 118 8.76 -7.80 -5.89
C SER A 118 7.63 -8.27 -6.80
N MET A 119 6.42 -8.45 -6.28
CA MET A 119 5.21 -8.72 -7.09
C MET A 119 4.88 -7.60 -8.09
N ASN A 120 5.46 -6.42 -7.93
CA ASN A 120 5.28 -5.26 -8.81
C ASN A 120 6.58 -4.89 -9.56
N GLY A 121 7.55 -5.82 -9.68
CA GLY A 121 8.80 -5.60 -10.40
C GLY A 121 9.81 -4.68 -9.69
N ILE A 122 9.61 -4.43 -8.39
CA ILE A 122 10.49 -3.59 -7.58
C ILE A 122 11.51 -4.47 -6.85
N GLN A 123 12.79 -4.22 -7.08
CA GLN A 123 13.86 -4.77 -6.26
C GLN A 123 13.98 -3.96 -4.97
N THR A 124 14.03 -4.64 -3.82
CA THR A 124 14.09 -3.98 -2.51
C THR A 124 15.37 -4.34 -1.78
N ASP A 125 16.09 -3.32 -1.32
CA ASP A 125 17.17 -3.45 -0.35
C ASP A 125 16.75 -2.85 0.99
N VAL A 126 17.37 -3.29 2.06
CA VAL A 126 17.14 -2.79 3.42
C VAL A 126 18.44 -2.22 3.98
N LEU A 127 18.35 -1.04 4.61
CA LEU A 127 19.41 -0.55 5.48
C LEU A 127 19.32 -1.28 6.82
N ASP A 128 20.12 -2.33 6.98
CA ASP A 128 20.09 -3.23 8.14
C ASP A 128 20.80 -2.62 9.36
N VAL A 129 20.16 -1.61 9.97
CA VAL A 129 20.66 -0.92 11.15
C VAL A 129 19.53 -0.77 12.16
N ASP A 130 19.70 -1.32 13.37
CA ASP A 130 18.81 -1.06 14.50
C ASP A 130 19.19 0.27 15.16
N VAL A 131 18.66 1.37 14.61
CA VAL A 131 18.99 2.74 15.03
C VAL A 131 18.68 2.99 16.52
N MET A 132 17.60 2.40 17.05
CA MET A 132 17.26 2.55 18.47
C MET A 132 18.28 1.86 19.38
N LYS A 133 18.82 0.71 18.95
CA LYS A 133 19.92 0.04 19.65
C LYS A 133 21.22 0.86 19.55
N GLU A 134 21.53 1.41 18.39
CA GLU A 134 22.70 2.28 18.20
C GLU A 134 22.63 3.55 19.08
N LEU A 135 21.46 4.18 19.19
CA LEU A 135 21.25 5.30 20.11
C LEU A 135 21.60 4.93 21.56
N LYS A 136 21.10 3.78 22.03
CA LYS A 136 21.35 3.28 23.38
C LYS A 136 22.83 3.01 23.61
N LEU A 137 23.52 2.38 22.65
CA LEU A 137 24.96 2.11 22.72
C LEU A 137 25.77 3.41 22.77
N GLN A 138 25.38 4.42 21.99
CA GLN A 138 26.03 5.72 21.93
C GLN A 138 25.61 6.68 23.06
N LYS A 139 24.68 6.27 23.95
CA LYS A 139 24.09 7.10 25.01
C LYS A 139 23.46 8.40 24.47
N LYS A 140 22.87 8.33 23.29
CA LYS A 140 22.16 9.43 22.62
C LYS A 140 20.66 9.38 22.88
N LEU A 141 19.97 10.48 22.63
CA LEU A 141 18.53 10.61 22.86
C LEU A 141 17.74 10.35 21.57
N PHE A 142 16.44 10.13 21.71
CA PHE A 142 15.55 9.87 20.57
C PHE A 142 15.65 10.89 19.42
N PRO A 143 15.77 12.22 19.66
CA PRO A 143 15.95 13.20 18.58
C PRO A 143 17.24 13.02 17.77
N ASP A 144 18.25 12.32 18.31
CA ASP A 144 19.51 12.08 17.61
C ASP A 144 19.40 10.97 16.55
N ALA A 145 18.25 10.29 16.42
CA ALA A 145 18.09 9.13 15.53
C ALA A 145 18.50 9.44 14.08
N TYR A 146 18.08 10.58 13.53
CA TYR A 146 18.44 11.00 12.17
C TYR A 146 19.95 11.21 12.02
N ASN A 147 20.60 11.80 13.02
CA ASN A 147 22.06 11.96 13.03
C ASN A 147 22.79 10.60 13.16
N VAL A 148 22.22 9.65 13.89
CA VAL A 148 22.80 8.31 14.05
C VAL A 148 22.69 7.47 12.78
N VAL A 149 21.55 7.48 12.09
CA VAL A 149 21.36 6.67 10.87
C VAL A 149 22.09 7.28 9.66
N ARG A 150 22.24 8.61 9.62
CA ARG A 150 22.81 9.35 8.48
C ARG A 150 24.14 8.79 7.94
N PRO A 151 25.19 8.50 8.74
CA PRO A 151 26.43 7.95 8.21
C PRO A 151 26.26 6.57 7.55
N TYR A 152 25.39 5.70 8.08
CA TYR A 152 25.10 4.40 7.48
C TYR A 152 24.36 4.55 6.15
N LEU A 153 23.36 5.44 6.12
CA LEU A 153 22.61 5.74 4.90
C LEU A 153 23.52 6.38 3.83
N THR A 154 24.36 7.34 4.22
CA THR A 154 25.31 8.00 3.31
C THR A 154 26.24 6.98 2.67
N LYS A 155 26.86 6.12 3.48
CA LYS A 155 27.73 5.04 2.98
C LYS A 155 26.99 4.12 2.01
N ARG A 156 25.76 3.72 2.32
CA ARG A 156 24.97 2.86 1.43
C ARG A 156 24.68 3.54 0.08
N LEU A 157 24.37 4.83 0.09
CA LEU A 157 24.10 5.61 -1.13
C LEU A 157 25.36 5.86 -1.97
N GLU A 158 26.55 5.82 -1.36
CA GLU A 158 27.83 5.83 -2.08
C GLU A 158 28.16 4.49 -2.74
N GLU A 159 27.75 3.38 -2.11
CA GLU A 159 27.98 2.01 -2.61
C GLU A 159 27.01 1.61 -3.72
N GLN A 160 25.76 2.09 -3.67
CA GLN A 160 24.72 1.70 -4.60
C GLN A 160 23.70 2.82 -4.85
N SER A 161 23.30 2.97 -6.11
CA SER A 161 22.21 3.87 -6.51
C SER A 161 20.84 3.20 -6.37
N TYR A 162 19.84 3.99 -5.98
CA TYR A 162 18.44 3.59 -5.82
C TYR A 162 17.54 4.57 -6.55
N ASP A 163 16.44 4.08 -7.11
CA ASP A 163 15.43 4.90 -7.78
C ASP A 163 14.48 5.58 -6.78
N LEU A 164 14.40 5.04 -5.56
CA LEU A 164 13.60 5.58 -4.46
C LEU A 164 14.17 5.12 -3.11
N VAL A 165 14.22 6.02 -2.14
CA VAL A 165 14.57 5.72 -0.75
C VAL A 165 13.35 6.02 0.13
N ILE A 166 12.93 5.05 0.94
CA ILE A 166 11.75 5.19 1.79
C ILE A 166 12.17 5.00 3.25
N ASP A 167 12.07 6.07 4.03
CA ASP A 167 12.14 5.97 5.49
C ASP A 167 10.75 5.67 6.05
N LEU A 168 10.59 4.51 6.67
CA LEU A 168 9.31 4.02 7.17
C LEU A 168 9.17 4.28 8.67
N HIS A 169 8.07 4.94 9.01
CA HIS A 169 7.68 5.29 10.37
C HIS A 169 6.26 4.82 10.65
N ARG A 170 5.90 4.81 11.92
CA ARG A 170 4.54 4.57 12.41
C ARG A 170 4.01 5.87 13.01
N ASP A 171 2.90 6.39 12.48
CA ASP A 171 2.33 7.66 12.96
C ASP A 171 1.82 7.53 14.40
N SER A 172 2.19 8.42 15.31
CA SER A 172 1.57 8.53 16.66
C SER A 172 0.03 8.64 16.69
N ALA A 173 -0.62 8.99 15.58
CA ALA A 173 -2.07 9.12 15.46
C ALA A 173 -2.86 7.82 15.73
N LYS A 174 -4.11 8.00 16.15
CA LYS A 174 -5.06 6.92 16.48
C LYS A 174 -5.84 6.42 15.26
N ARG A 175 -6.50 5.27 15.45
CA ARG A 175 -7.31 4.58 14.44
C ARG A 175 -8.26 5.46 13.63
N ASN A 176 -8.93 6.41 14.28
CA ASN A 176 -9.90 7.29 13.62
C ASN A 176 -9.25 8.16 12.52
N ALA A 177 -7.97 8.50 12.67
CA ALA A 177 -7.20 9.23 11.68
C ALA A 177 -6.46 8.30 10.71
N THR A 178 -6.12 7.08 11.13
CA THR A 178 -5.20 6.18 10.41
C THR A 178 -5.85 4.93 9.84
N THR A 179 -7.18 4.83 9.81
CA THR A 179 -7.90 3.71 9.18
C THR A 179 -8.97 4.22 8.22
N ILE A 180 -9.11 3.53 7.09
CA ILE A 180 -10.27 3.65 6.20
C ILE A 180 -10.86 2.26 5.91
N THR A 181 -12.13 2.24 5.53
CA THR A 181 -12.76 1.07 4.92
C THR A 181 -13.03 1.37 3.45
N HIS A 182 -12.63 0.44 2.58
CA HIS A 182 -12.90 0.49 1.15
C HIS A 182 -13.25 -0.93 0.67
N ASN A 183 -14.36 -1.08 -0.04
CA ASN A 183 -14.87 -2.39 -0.51
C ASN A 183 -14.93 -3.46 0.61
N ASN A 184 -15.48 -3.09 1.77
CA ASN A 184 -15.62 -3.93 2.98
C ASN A 184 -14.29 -4.40 3.61
N GLU A 185 -13.14 -3.94 3.11
CA GLU A 185 -11.84 -4.21 3.69
C GLU A 185 -11.30 -2.96 4.40
N SER A 186 -10.60 -3.16 5.52
CA SER A 186 -9.98 -2.07 6.27
C SER A 186 -8.50 -1.93 5.91
N TYR A 187 -8.06 -0.69 5.73
CA TYR A 187 -6.70 -0.33 5.37
C TYR A 187 -6.15 0.65 6.39
N ALA A 188 -4.85 0.55 6.65
CA ALA A 188 -4.11 1.63 7.28
C ALA A 188 -4.04 2.80 6.29
N ARG A 189 -4.16 4.02 6.79
CA ARG A 189 -3.93 5.23 6.02
C ARG A 189 -2.52 5.68 6.22
N ILE A 190 -1.88 6.15 5.16
CA ILE A 190 -0.54 6.71 5.26
C ILE A 190 -0.55 8.23 5.29
N ALA A 191 0.54 8.83 5.73
CA ALA A 191 0.93 10.18 5.31
C ALA A 191 2.36 10.14 4.78
N ILE A 192 2.72 11.10 3.94
CA ILE A 192 4.10 11.22 3.43
C ILE A 192 4.68 12.52 3.97
N VAL A 193 5.80 12.47 4.67
CA VAL A 193 6.44 13.65 5.26
C VAL A 193 7.59 14.11 4.38
N VAL A 194 7.67 15.42 4.16
CA VAL A 194 8.81 16.06 3.49
C VAL A 194 9.36 17.17 4.38
N GLY A 195 10.66 17.10 4.69
CA GLY A 195 11.39 18.15 5.39
C GLY A 195 11.68 19.31 4.45
N ALA A 196 11.22 20.52 4.77
CA ALA A 196 11.41 21.69 3.90
C ALA A 196 12.70 22.48 4.17
N GLU A 197 13.58 22.01 5.06
CA GLU A 197 14.79 22.72 5.49
C GLU A 197 16.06 22.32 4.71
N HIS A 198 15.92 22.04 3.42
CA HIS A 198 17.05 21.82 2.52
C HIS A 198 16.73 22.29 1.10
N LYS A 199 17.76 22.67 0.34
CA LYS A 199 17.60 23.34 -0.97
C LYS A 199 16.77 22.55 -2.00
N ASN A 200 16.73 21.23 -1.88
CA ASN A 200 16.19 20.33 -2.89
C ASN A 200 14.82 19.73 -2.51
N TYR A 201 14.20 20.13 -1.39
CA TYR A 201 12.99 19.50 -0.85
C TYR A 201 11.80 19.44 -1.83
N ARG A 202 11.76 20.36 -2.80
CA ARG A 202 10.72 20.38 -3.84
C ARG A 202 10.74 19.14 -4.73
N TRP A 203 11.91 18.53 -4.94
CA TRP A 203 12.01 17.26 -5.66
C TRP A 203 11.39 16.12 -4.84
N ASN A 204 11.72 16.05 -3.55
CA ASN A 204 11.12 15.08 -2.62
C ASN A 204 9.60 15.27 -2.53
N THR A 205 9.12 16.51 -2.54
CA THR A 205 7.69 16.85 -2.57
C THR A 205 7.02 16.32 -3.84
N ALA A 206 7.61 16.51 -5.02
CA ALA A 206 7.04 16.02 -6.27
C ALA A 206 6.94 14.47 -6.29
N TYR A 207 7.95 13.76 -5.78
CA TYR A 207 7.91 12.31 -5.62
C TYR A 207 6.79 11.88 -4.65
N ALA A 208 6.70 12.54 -3.50
CA ALA A 208 5.67 12.29 -2.49
C ALA A 208 4.25 12.53 -3.04
N GLU A 209 4.04 13.61 -3.78
CA GLU A 209 2.75 13.95 -4.36
C GLU A 209 2.32 12.93 -5.43
N SER A 210 3.25 12.52 -6.30
CA SER A 210 3.01 11.48 -7.32
C SER A 210 2.59 10.14 -6.68
N LEU A 211 3.33 9.68 -5.67
CA LEU A 211 2.99 8.46 -4.95
C LEU A 211 1.64 8.57 -4.24
N SER A 212 1.39 9.69 -3.54
CA SER A 212 0.14 9.94 -2.84
C SER A 212 -1.07 9.95 -3.80
N ALA A 213 -0.92 10.56 -4.98
CA ALA A 213 -1.96 10.59 -6.01
C ALA A 213 -2.26 9.17 -6.50
N SER A 214 -1.26 8.40 -6.92
CA SER A 214 -1.43 7.02 -7.38
C SER A 214 -2.04 6.11 -6.31
N MET A 215 -1.66 6.26 -5.04
CA MET A 215 -2.29 5.51 -3.96
C MET A 215 -3.78 5.84 -3.82
N ASN A 216 -4.15 7.12 -3.92
CA ASN A 216 -5.54 7.57 -3.83
C ASN A 216 -6.37 7.23 -5.08
N GLU A 217 -5.74 7.03 -6.24
CA GLU A 217 -6.40 6.46 -7.43
C GLU A 217 -6.76 4.98 -7.22
N ILE A 218 -5.89 4.21 -6.55
CA ILE A 218 -6.12 2.77 -6.31
C ILE A 218 -7.12 2.56 -5.16
N VAL A 219 -6.93 3.25 -4.03
CA VAL A 219 -7.85 3.21 -2.89
C VAL A 219 -8.12 4.65 -2.44
N PRO A 220 -9.31 5.21 -2.70
CA PRO A 220 -9.63 6.59 -2.35
C PRO A 220 -9.40 6.90 -0.87
N LYS A 221 -8.66 8.00 -0.61
CA LYS A 221 -8.32 8.52 0.73
C LYS A 221 -7.35 7.65 1.55
N ILE A 222 -6.75 6.61 0.98
CA ILE A 222 -5.75 5.79 1.68
C ILE A 222 -4.51 6.62 2.05
N SER A 223 -4.12 7.58 1.21
CA SER A 223 -3.14 8.59 1.57
C SER A 223 -3.83 9.82 2.15
N ARG A 224 -3.35 10.28 3.31
CA ARG A 224 -3.74 11.57 3.91
C ARG A 224 -3.05 12.77 3.25
N GLY A 225 -2.18 12.52 2.28
CA GLY A 225 -1.45 13.54 1.54
C GLY A 225 -0.01 13.73 2.02
N VAL A 226 0.63 14.74 1.44
CA VAL A 226 2.00 15.13 1.74
C VAL A 226 2.00 16.22 2.81
N ILE A 227 2.77 16.01 3.87
CA ILE A 227 2.92 16.92 5.00
C ILE A 227 4.32 17.52 4.94
N SER A 228 4.40 18.82 4.67
CA SER A 228 5.66 19.55 4.76
C SER A 228 5.95 19.93 6.21
N LYS A 229 7.17 19.65 6.69
CA LYS A 229 7.62 19.98 8.06
C LYS A 229 8.86 20.88 8.01
N SER A 230 8.82 21.96 8.78
CA SER A 230 9.90 22.93 9.00
C SER A 230 9.67 23.68 10.31
N GLY A 231 10.72 24.32 10.83
CA GLY A 231 10.69 25.14 12.04
C GLY A 231 11.05 24.35 13.29
N ASP A 232 10.81 24.97 14.44
CA ASP A 232 11.21 24.42 15.72
C ASP A 232 10.44 23.12 16.05
N ASN A 233 11.11 22.19 16.74
CA ASN A 233 10.59 20.89 17.20
C ASN A 233 10.40 19.80 16.14
N VAL A 234 10.95 20.00 14.94
CA VAL A 234 11.07 18.95 13.92
C VAL A 234 12.53 18.80 13.49
N ASP A 235 12.88 17.67 12.89
CA ASP A 235 14.22 17.52 12.28
C ASP A 235 14.40 18.46 11.08
N GLY A 236 13.32 18.70 10.34
CA GLY A 236 13.28 19.66 9.23
C GLY A 236 13.87 19.15 7.91
N ARG A 237 14.69 18.08 7.92
CA ARG A 237 15.25 17.48 6.68
C ARG A 237 14.97 15.99 6.53
N TYR A 238 14.92 15.23 7.61
CA TYR A 238 14.66 13.79 7.62
C TYR A 238 15.64 12.98 6.74
N ASN A 239 16.90 13.45 6.66
CA ASN A 239 17.93 12.97 5.73
C ASN A 239 17.56 13.05 4.22
N GLN A 240 16.44 13.68 3.86
CA GLN A 240 15.97 13.82 2.48
C GLN A 240 16.87 14.73 1.62
N ASP A 241 17.80 15.43 2.26
CA ASP A 241 18.84 16.19 1.58
C ASP A 241 19.92 15.31 0.94
N LEU A 242 20.00 14.01 1.30
CA LEU A 242 20.98 13.07 0.75
C LEU A 242 20.65 12.65 -0.69
N THR A 243 19.37 12.53 -1.06
CA THR A 243 18.96 12.23 -2.44
C THR A 243 17.57 12.79 -2.75
N LYS A 244 17.32 13.14 -4.01
CA LYS A 244 16.07 13.80 -4.44
C LYS A 244 14.85 12.87 -4.40
N GLU A 245 15.12 11.57 -4.42
CA GLU A 245 14.17 10.47 -4.48
C GLU A 245 13.92 9.86 -3.09
N MET A 246 14.23 10.57 -2.01
CA MET A 246 13.96 10.11 -0.63
C MET A 246 12.66 10.69 -0.09
N ILE A 247 11.81 9.83 0.46
CA ILE A 247 10.56 10.21 1.13
C ILE A 247 10.43 9.50 2.48
N LEU A 248 9.66 10.08 3.40
CA LEU A 248 9.28 9.44 4.65
C LEU A 248 7.81 9.04 4.58
N ILE A 249 7.49 7.76 4.81
CA ILE A 249 6.11 7.27 4.87
C ILE A 249 5.75 6.93 6.31
N GLU A 250 4.71 7.59 6.81
CA GLU A 250 4.02 7.27 8.05
C GLU A 250 2.99 6.16 7.76
N LEU A 251 3.35 4.90 7.99
CA LEU A 251 2.56 3.72 7.65
C LEU A 251 1.52 3.42 8.74
N GLY A 252 0.32 3.98 8.62
CA GLY A 252 -0.69 3.81 9.67
C GLY A 252 -0.27 4.46 10.99
N GLY A 253 -0.99 4.16 12.07
CA GLY A 253 -0.68 4.65 13.41
C GLY A 253 -0.82 3.61 14.52
N ILE A 254 -0.77 4.04 15.79
CA ILE A 254 -0.58 3.14 16.97
C ILE A 254 -1.58 1.98 17.03
N ASP A 255 -2.78 2.16 16.49
CA ASP A 255 -3.92 1.25 16.63
C ASP A 255 -4.15 0.35 15.39
N ASN A 256 -3.32 0.45 14.34
CA ASN A 256 -3.51 -0.36 13.14
C ASN A 256 -3.09 -1.82 13.34
N THR A 257 -3.82 -2.73 12.70
CA THR A 257 -3.54 -4.18 12.76
C THR A 257 -2.59 -4.62 11.65
N GLU A 258 -1.96 -5.79 11.81
CA GLU A 258 -1.07 -6.34 10.79
C GLU A 258 -1.76 -6.54 9.44
N GLU A 259 -3.03 -6.95 9.42
CA GLU A 259 -3.79 -7.14 8.19
C GLU A 259 -4.04 -5.81 7.48
N GLU A 260 -4.35 -4.75 8.22
CA GLU A 260 -4.55 -3.39 7.67
C GLU A 260 -3.26 -2.85 7.04
N LEU A 261 -2.12 -3.07 7.72
CA LEU A 261 -0.80 -2.69 7.22
C LEU A 261 -0.43 -3.49 5.97
N ASN A 262 -0.61 -4.82 6.00
CA ASN A 262 -0.31 -5.70 4.88
C ASN A 262 -1.08 -5.31 3.61
N ARG A 263 -2.39 -5.02 3.73
CA ARG A 263 -3.19 -4.52 2.59
C ARG A 263 -2.65 -3.19 2.07
N THR A 264 -2.25 -2.29 2.96
CA THR A 264 -1.74 -0.95 2.61
C THR A 264 -0.38 -1.04 1.93
N ILE A 265 0.51 -1.90 2.40
CA ILE A 265 1.82 -2.19 1.79
C ILE A 265 1.63 -2.69 0.35
N ALA A 266 0.65 -3.56 0.10
CA ALA A 266 0.30 -3.99 -1.24
C ALA A 266 -0.12 -2.82 -2.15
N ILE A 267 -0.84 -1.83 -1.61
CA ILE A 267 -1.20 -0.61 -2.36
C ILE A 267 0.03 0.27 -2.62
N ILE A 268 0.96 0.39 -1.66
CA ILE A 268 2.20 1.14 -1.85
C ILE A 268 3.00 0.56 -3.03
N GLY A 269 3.21 -0.77 -3.07
CA GLY A 269 3.94 -1.42 -4.16
C GLY A 269 3.31 -1.17 -5.54
N LYS A 270 1.98 -1.30 -5.63
CA LYS A 270 1.22 -0.99 -6.86
C LYS A 270 1.34 0.48 -7.25
N ALA A 271 1.28 1.39 -6.28
CA ALA A 271 1.37 2.82 -6.53
C ALA A 271 2.78 3.24 -6.99
N ILE A 272 3.85 2.64 -6.45
CA ILE A 272 5.22 2.85 -6.92
C ILE A 272 5.35 2.42 -8.39
N ALA A 273 4.90 1.20 -8.72
CA ALA A 273 4.98 0.70 -10.09
C ALA A 273 4.19 1.57 -11.09
N LYS A 274 2.99 2.01 -10.71
CA LYS A 274 2.16 2.91 -11.51
C LYS A 274 2.78 4.30 -11.67
N SER A 275 3.42 4.84 -10.64
CA SER A 275 3.94 6.22 -10.66
C SER A 275 5.28 6.36 -11.34
N PHE A 276 6.15 5.33 -11.24
CA PHE A 276 7.57 5.48 -11.54
C PHE A 276 8.14 4.43 -12.49
N ILE A 277 7.50 3.27 -12.65
CA ILE A 277 8.01 2.17 -13.49
C ILE A 277 7.32 2.14 -14.85
N THR A 278 6.00 2.32 -14.84
CA THR A 278 5.20 2.24 -16.06
C THR A 278 5.57 3.42 -16.96
N GLU A 279 6.28 3.14 -18.06
CA GLU A 279 6.48 4.09 -19.13
C GLU A 279 5.11 4.60 -19.55
N LYS A 280 4.95 5.93 -19.62
CA LYS A 280 3.76 6.57 -20.18
C LYS A 280 3.42 5.83 -21.46
N GLN A 281 2.31 5.08 -21.46
CA GLN A 281 1.68 4.71 -22.71
C GLN A 281 1.22 6.03 -23.34
N SER A 282 2.07 6.53 -24.23
CA SER A 282 1.80 7.61 -25.17
C SER A 282 0.67 7.23 -26.11
#